data_AF-A0A3M1A133-F1
#
_entry.id   AF-A0A3M1A133-F1
#
_cell.length_a   1.000
_cell.length_b   1.000
_cell.length_c   1.000
_cell.angle_alpha   90.00
_cell.angle_beta   90.00
_cell.angle_gamma   90.00
#
_symmetry.space_group_name_H-M   'P 1'
#
loop_
_entity.id
_entity.type
_entity.pdbx_description
1 polymer ?
#
loop_
_entity_poly.entity_id
_entity_poly.type
_entity_poly.pdbx_seq_one_letter_code
_entity_poly.pdbx_strand_id
1 'polypeptide(L)'
;MTQESRFSWGSISHAIAGAFTVRNSLLSIVGLLTLMVVFYGVFAALDARKEESDAQLQVAINGAVDEITRAQNALADERGVADTALGFPDVPDGAFRDLVRENQKRFDAVYKDARDHIAALPDFARKDELLKAVDEAHEAYMALRGEVDSAIAVAAADRPARLSRKVFSALSDLIERLRDLRLGVSYAFPASQPEIAASGQLKYLLWQMQEYAARDWATVGETMASGRPLSSLKLQVVSNYTGHVEAAWADAQKLIASDLLPSELRDMLQEVRDKYFGDFSYVRDEVYAAAEVEEPYPYTALQWVQKATEALAPVQALADRASELSSEIAASNEAAASAAFWRSVFILVLTLTVGAISVWFVVRRIVKPTIDLSRTMQDLSEGNLEVEVRGLERTDEIGAMAKSVQVFKENAIEKIRLEEAQREAEERQRREREEAERLEREREEAQRRREAEREEEERRKRREEMLKLADRFESSVMQVVEGLGGAA
;
A
#
# COMPACT_ATOMS: atom_id res chain seq x y z
N MET A 1 24.63 -55.45 -21.07
CA MET A 1 24.16 -54.95 -19.75
C MET A 1 23.66 -53.53 -19.94
N THR A 2 22.35 -53.35 -20.07
CA THR A 2 21.69 -52.03 -20.09
C THR A 2 20.51 -52.15 -19.13
N GLN A 3 20.65 -51.53 -17.97
CA GLN A 3 19.69 -51.58 -16.88
C GLN A 3 18.75 -50.38 -17.05
N GLU A 4 17.55 -50.62 -17.56
CA GLU A 4 16.49 -49.61 -17.62
C GLU A 4 16.02 -49.25 -16.21
N SER A 5 16.28 -48.01 -15.79
CA SER A 5 15.68 -47.41 -14.60
C SER A 5 14.21 -47.08 -14.87
N ARG A 6 13.30 -47.97 -14.46
CA ARG A 6 11.86 -47.68 -14.43
C ARG A 6 11.57 -46.57 -13.42
N PHE A 7 11.42 -45.33 -13.89
CA PHE A 7 10.93 -44.20 -13.09
C PHE A 7 9.46 -44.47 -12.72
N SER A 8 9.21 -44.75 -11.44
CA SER A 8 7.89 -45.15 -10.92
C SER A 8 6.96 -43.95 -10.79
N TRP A 9 6.07 -43.77 -11.79
CA TRP A 9 4.93 -42.85 -11.75
C TRP A 9 3.98 -43.09 -10.56
N GLY A 10 4.01 -44.28 -9.93
CA GLY A 10 3.15 -44.64 -8.80
C GLY A 10 3.52 -43.95 -7.47
N SER A 11 4.77 -43.50 -7.30
CA SER A 11 5.17 -42.79 -6.06
C SER A 11 4.67 -41.34 -6.03
N ILE A 12 4.63 -40.68 -7.18
CA ILE A 12 4.13 -39.31 -7.34
C ILE A 12 2.60 -39.29 -7.22
N SER A 13 1.90 -40.29 -7.78
CA SER A 13 0.43 -40.36 -7.69
C SER A 13 -0.08 -40.57 -6.25
N HIS A 14 0.59 -41.40 -5.45
CA HIS A 14 0.22 -41.61 -4.04
C HIS A 14 0.51 -40.39 -3.16
N ALA A 15 1.62 -39.67 -3.40
CA ALA A 15 1.93 -38.43 -2.70
C ALA A 15 0.92 -37.31 -3.01
N ILE A 16 0.49 -37.20 -4.28
CA ILE A 16 -0.53 -36.24 -4.72
C ILE A 16 -1.91 -36.63 -4.16
N ALA A 17 -2.28 -37.91 -4.17
CA ALA A 17 -3.56 -38.37 -3.62
C ALA A 17 -3.69 -38.13 -2.10
N GLY A 18 -2.60 -38.27 -1.34
CA GLY A 18 -2.57 -37.92 0.08
C GLY A 18 -2.65 -36.41 0.37
N ALA A 19 -2.30 -35.58 -0.61
CA ALA A 19 -2.40 -34.13 -0.51
C ALA A 19 -3.84 -33.61 -0.73
N PHE A 20 -4.65 -34.29 -1.55
CA PHE A 20 -6.04 -33.92 -1.88
C PHE A 20 -7.08 -34.52 -0.92
N THR A 21 -6.95 -34.23 0.38
CA THR A 21 -8.04 -34.48 1.33
C THR A 21 -9.01 -33.30 1.36
N VAL A 22 -10.29 -33.53 1.69
CA VAL A 22 -11.29 -32.44 1.81
C VAL A 22 -10.76 -31.29 2.69
N ARG A 23 -10.06 -31.63 3.78
CA ARG A 23 -9.35 -30.68 4.66
C ARG A 23 -8.34 -29.84 3.89
N ASN A 24 -7.39 -30.49 3.24
CA ASN A 24 -6.28 -29.80 2.58
C ASN A 24 -6.80 -28.98 1.39
N SER A 25 -7.77 -29.49 0.63
CA SER A 25 -8.36 -28.78 -0.51
C SER A 25 -9.09 -27.51 -0.08
N LEU A 26 -9.94 -27.56 0.96
CA LEU A 26 -10.64 -26.37 1.48
C LEU A 26 -9.67 -25.32 2.03
N LEU A 27 -8.70 -25.74 2.84
CA LEU A 27 -7.69 -24.82 3.39
C LEU A 27 -6.80 -24.24 2.29
N SER A 28 -6.45 -25.03 1.27
CA SER A 28 -5.67 -24.55 0.13
C SER A 28 -6.44 -23.52 -0.69
N ILE A 29 -7.74 -23.74 -0.95
CA ILE A 29 -8.55 -22.79 -1.71
C ILE A 29 -8.69 -21.46 -0.96
N VAL A 30 -9.08 -21.49 0.32
CA VAL A 30 -9.22 -20.27 1.13
C VAL A 30 -7.87 -19.57 1.30
N GLY A 31 -6.80 -20.34 1.53
CA GLY A 31 -5.44 -19.84 1.62
C GLY A 31 -4.98 -19.16 0.34
N LEU A 32 -5.18 -19.80 -0.83
CA LEU A 32 -4.82 -19.24 -2.13
C LEU A 32 -5.60 -17.97 -2.47
N LEU A 33 -6.92 -17.97 -2.25
CA LEU A 33 -7.74 -16.78 -2.46
C LEU A 33 -7.30 -15.64 -1.55
N THR A 34 -7.08 -15.92 -0.26
CA THR A 34 -6.59 -14.91 0.70
C THR A 34 -5.23 -14.37 0.27
N LEU A 35 -4.29 -15.25 -0.11
CA LEU A 35 -2.97 -14.85 -0.59
C LEU A 35 -3.06 -13.98 -1.84
N MET A 36 -3.96 -14.30 -2.78
CA MET A 36 -4.13 -13.51 -3.99
C MET A 36 -4.64 -12.09 -3.70
N VAL A 37 -5.63 -11.95 -2.79
CA VAL A 37 -6.13 -10.62 -2.40
C VAL A 37 -5.10 -9.85 -1.58
N VAL A 38 -4.37 -10.52 -0.67
CA VAL A 38 -3.28 -9.92 0.10
C VAL A 38 -2.17 -9.44 -0.84
N PHE A 39 -1.78 -10.25 -1.82
CA PHE A 39 -0.79 -9.88 -2.82
C PHE A 39 -1.23 -8.61 -3.58
N TYR A 40 -2.46 -8.58 -4.08
CA TYR A 40 -3.01 -7.39 -4.72
C TYR A 40 -3.02 -6.17 -3.78
N GLY A 41 -3.46 -6.35 -2.53
CA GLY A 41 -3.49 -5.28 -1.52
C GLY A 41 -2.11 -4.73 -1.18
N VAL A 42 -1.08 -5.58 -1.12
CA VAL A 42 0.31 -5.16 -0.92
C VAL A 42 0.79 -4.33 -2.11
N PHE A 43 0.55 -4.80 -3.35
CA PHE A 43 0.91 -4.04 -4.55
C PHE A 43 0.21 -2.68 -4.59
N ALA A 44 -1.09 -2.62 -4.30
CA ALA A 44 -1.84 -1.37 -4.24
C ALA A 44 -1.32 -0.41 -3.15
N ALA A 45 -0.91 -0.95 -1.99
CA ALA A 45 -0.33 -0.14 -0.92
C ALA A 45 1.07 0.40 -1.28
N LEU A 46 1.89 -0.39 -1.98
CA LEU A 46 3.21 0.04 -2.46
C LEU A 46 3.09 1.11 -3.54
N ASP A 47 2.15 0.96 -4.46
CA ASP A 47 1.88 1.95 -5.52
C ASP A 47 1.37 3.27 -4.92
N ALA A 48 0.40 3.20 -4.01
CA ALA A 48 -0.10 4.38 -3.29
C ALA A 48 0.99 5.06 -2.44
N ARG A 49 1.92 4.29 -1.87
CA ARG A 49 3.07 4.85 -1.13
C ARG A 49 4.02 5.62 -2.06
N LYS A 50 4.21 5.12 -3.28
CA LYS A 50 5.00 5.80 -4.30
C LYS A 50 4.32 7.09 -4.75
N GLU A 51 3.02 7.04 -5.06
CA GLU A 51 2.24 8.23 -5.42
C GLU A 51 2.27 9.31 -4.32
N GLU A 52 2.14 8.92 -3.06
CA GLU A 52 2.27 9.84 -1.92
C GLU A 52 3.65 10.49 -1.87
N SER A 53 4.72 9.70 -2.05
CA SER A 53 6.09 10.22 -2.08
C SER A 53 6.33 11.17 -3.27
N ASP A 54 5.78 10.85 -4.44
CA ASP A 54 5.90 11.68 -5.64
C ASP A 54 5.12 13.00 -5.47
N ALA A 55 3.95 12.97 -4.82
CA ALA A 55 3.17 14.17 -4.51
C ALA A 55 3.87 15.08 -3.50
N GLN A 56 4.44 14.51 -2.43
CA GLN A 56 5.27 15.25 -1.46
C GLN A 56 6.47 15.91 -2.12
N LEU A 57 7.14 15.19 -3.01
CA LEU A 57 8.25 15.72 -3.78
C LEU A 57 7.79 16.89 -4.67
N GLN A 58 6.64 16.78 -5.34
CA GLN A 58 6.12 17.87 -6.17
C GLN A 58 5.87 19.16 -5.37
N VAL A 59 5.39 19.07 -4.12
CA VAL A 59 5.22 20.23 -3.23
C VAL A 59 6.58 20.89 -2.95
N ALA A 60 7.59 20.10 -2.57
CA ALA A 60 8.93 20.62 -2.30
C ALA A 60 9.57 21.27 -3.54
N ILE A 61 9.37 20.67 -4.72
CA ILE A 61 9.86 21.19 -6.00
C ILE A 61 9.19 22.51 -6.35
N ASN A 62 7.87 22.59 -6.23
CA ASN A 62 7.14 23.83 -6.47
C ASN A 62 7.65 24.96 -5.56
N GLY A 63 7.82 24.69 -4.26
CA GLY A 63 8.39 25.66 -3.32
C GLY A 63 9.80 26.13 -3.70
N ALA A 64 10.70 25.20 -4.05
CA ALA A 64 12.06 25.54 -4.45
C ALA A 64 12.11 26.40 -5.73
N VAL A 65 11.30 26.07 -6.74
CA VAL A 65 11.21 26.84 -7.99
C VAL A 65 10.69 28.26 -7.74
N ASP A 66 9.74 28.39 -6.82
CA ASP A 66 9.15 29.68 -6.46
C ASP A 66 10.16 30.56 -5.71
N GLU A 67 10.88 30.02 -4.73
CA GLU A 67 11.90 30.79 -4.02
C GLU A 67 13.09 31.18 -4.90
N ILE A 68 13.52 30.30 -5.81
CA ILE A 68 14.56 30.66 -6.79
C ILE A 68 14.07 31.83 -7.66
N THR A 69 12.83 31.80 -8.12
CA THR A 69 12.26 32.87 -8.96
C THR A 69 12.14 34.19 -8.17
N ARG A 70 11.73 34.14 -6.90
CA ARG A 70 11.74 35.31 -6.00
C ARG A 70 13.14 35.90 -5.84
N ALA A 71 14.15 35.05 -5.62
CA ALA A 71 15.54 35.48 -5.52
C ALA A 71 16.03 36.14 -6.83
N GLN A 72 15.69 35.59 -7.99
CA GLN A 72 16.03 36.20 -9.28
C GLN A 72 15.39 37.58 -9.47
N ASN A 73 14.12 37.75 -9.11
CA ASN A 73 13.43 39.04 -9.21
C ASN A 73 14.05 40.09 -8.29
N ALA A 74 14.30 39.73 -7.02
CA ALA A 74 14.95 40.65 -6.08
C ALA A 74 16.36 41.07 -6.55
N LEU A 75 17.11 40.14 -7.15
CA LEU A 75 18.44 40.39 -7.67
C LEU A 75 18.42 41.25 -8.94
N ALA A 76 17.41 41.09 -9.81
CA ALA A 76 17.21 41.92 -10.99
C ALA A 76 16.96 43.39 -10.61
N ASP A 77 16.15 43.62 -9.59
CA ASP A 77 15.88 44.95 -9.03
C ASP A 77 17.12 45.53 -8.35
N GLU A 78 17.81 44.75 -7.51
CA GLU A 78 19.06 45.17 -6.88
C GLU A 78 20.11 45.58 -7.93
N ARG A 79 20.22 44.82 -9.03
CA ARG A 79 21.07 45.18 -10.18
C ARG A 79 20.68 46.52 -10.78
N GLY A 80 19.39 46.74 -11.04
CA GLY A 80 18.95 47.98 -11.66
C GLY A 80 19.15 49.21 -10.76
N VAL A 81 18.88 49.06 -9.46
CA VAL A 81 19.08 50.12 -8.47
C VAL A 81 20.57 50.41 -8.28
N ALA A 82 21.42 49.38 -8.17
CA ALA A 82 22.86 49.55 -8.02
C ALA A 82 23.51 50.20 -9.26
N ASP A 83 23.10 49.80 -10.47
CA ASP A 83 23.62 50.41 -11.70
C ASP A 83 23.21 51.89 -11.81
N THR A 84 21.95 52.19 -11.45
CA THR A 84 21.47 53.58 -11.38
C THR A 84 22.24 54.40 -10.33
N ALA A 85 22.48 53.84 -9.14
CA ALA A 85 23.24 54.50 -8.07
C ALA A 85 24.68 54.82 -8.48
N LEU A 86 25.33 53.90 -9.19
CA LEU A 86 26.70 54.07 -9.68
C LEU A 86 26.79 55.01 -10.89
N GLY A 87 25.67 55.35 -11.52
CA GLY A 87 25.56 56.31 -12.61
C GLY A 87 25.64 57.78 -12.20
N PHE A 88 25.31 58.11 -10.94
CA PHE A 88 25.34 59.51 -10.47
C PHE A 88 26.76 60.10 -10.50
N PRO A 89 26.95 61.33 -11.02
CA PRO A 89 28.27 61.98 -11.03
C PRO A 89 28.74 62.35 -9.61
N ASP A 90 27.80 62.82 -8.79
CA ASP A 90 28.01 63.11 -7.37
C ASP A 90 27.47 61.98 -6.49
N VAL A 91 27.57 62.16 -5.18
CA VAL A 91 27.00 61.23 -4.21
C VAL A 91 25.45 61.25 -4.37
N PRO A 92 24.80 60.09 -4.63
CA PRO A 92 23.34 60.00 -4.67
C PRO A 92 22.72 60.52 -3.35
N ASP A 93 21.51 61.05 -3.39
CA ASP A 93 20.85 61.53 -2.19
C ASP A 93 20.59 60.41 -1.15
N GLY A 94 20.18 60.81 0.06
CA GLY A 94 19.91 59.86 1.14
C GLY A 94 18.86 58.83 0.79
N ALA A 95 17.78 59.26 0.11
CA ALA A 95 16.67 58.39 -0.25
C ALA A 95 17.09 57.33 -1.28
N PHE A 96 17.91 57.68 -2.26
CA PHE A 96 18.43 56.72 -3.23
C PHE A 96 19.38 55.70 -2.58
N ARG A 97 20.24 56.14 -1.65
CA ARG A 97 21.10 55.21 -0.89
C ARG A 97 20.30 54.28 0.01
N ASP A 98 19.18 54.75 0.57
CA ASP A 98 18.25 53.89 1.31
C ASP A 98 17.61 52.84 0.40
N LEU A 99 17.20 53.23 -0.82
CA LEU A 99 16.66 52.30 -1.82
C LEU A 99 17.65 51.18 -2.19
N VAL A 100 18.95 51.50 -2.34
CA VAL A 100 20.01 50.48 -2.55
C VAL A 100 20.02 49.49 -1.38
N ARG A 101 20.08 49.98 -0.15
CA ARG A 101 20.13 49.14 1.07
C ARG A 101 18.88 48.28 1.26
N GLU A 102 17.71 48.82 0.92
CA GLU A 102 16.45 48.09 1.01
C GLU A 102 16.41 46.93 0.02
N ASN A 103 16.83 47.15 -1.22
CA ASN A 103 16.94 46.11 -2.23
C ASN A 103 17.95 45.04 -1.85
N GLN A 104 19.10 45.45 -1.31
CA GLN A 104 20.11 44.55 -0.79
C GLN A 104 19.54 43.61 0.29
N LYS A 105 18.87 44.19 1.29
CA LYS A 105 18.24 43.43 2.37
C LYS A 105 17.14 42.50 1.88
N ARG A 106 16.36 42.93 0.88
CA ARG A 106 15.32 42.10 0.27
C ARG A 106 15.91 40.87 -0.41
N PHE A 107 16.97 41.03 -1.21
CA PHE A 107 17.67 39.91 -1.83
C PHE A 107 18.22 38.93 -0.78
N ASP A 108 18.86 39.42 0.27
CA ASP A 108 19.44 38.56 1.32
C ASP A 108 18.41 37.64 1.97
N ALA A 109 17.20 38.17 2.21
CA ALA A 109 16.10 37.40 2.79
C ALA A 109 15.65 36.28 1.83
N VAL A 110 15.31 36.62 0.59
CA VAL A 110 14.77 35.63 -0.37
C VAL A 110 15.83 34.64 -0.86
N TYR A 111 17.10 35.04 -0.94
CA TYR A 111 18.18 34.15 -1.35
C TYR A 111 18.45 33.07 -0.29
N LYS A 112 18.34 33.44 0.99
CA LYS A 112 18.42 32.48 2.10
C LYS A 112 17.29 31.44 2.00
N ASP A 113 16.05 31.90 1.83
CA ASP A 113 14.89 31.01 1.72
C ASP A 113 15.01 30.07 0.52
N ALA A 114 15.51 30.55 -0.62
CA ALA A 114 15.81 29.73 -1.78
C ALA A 114 16.83 28.64 -1.48
N ARG A 115 17.95 28.99 -0.82
CA ARG A 115 19.00 28.02 -0.42
C ARG A 115 18.47 26.92 0.48
N ASP A 116 17.64 27.27 1.46
CA ASP A 116 17.06 26.31 2.40
C ASP A 116 16.15 25.29 1.66
N HIS A 117 15.32 25.75 0.71
CA HIS A 117 14.47 24.87 -0.11
C HIS A 117 15.28 23.98 -1.06
N ILE A 118 16.30 24.54 -1.71
CA ILE A 118 17.17 23.79 -2.63
C ILE A 118 17.92 22.66 -1.90
N ALA A 119 18.41 22.94 -0.68
CA ALA A 119 19.10 21.95 0.14
C ALA A 119 18.20 20.77 0.54
N ALA A 120 16.89 21.00 0.67
CA ALA A 120 15.90 19.97 1.01
C ALA A 120 15.51 19.08 -0.18
N LEU A 121 15.84 19.45 -1.42
CA LEU A 121 15.52 18.64 -2.60
C LEU A 121 16.32 17.34 -2.62
N PRO A 122 15.78 16.24 -3.20
CA PRO A 122 16.56 15.04 -3.46
C PRO A 122 17.69 15.30 -4.47
N ASP A 123 18.53 14.30 -4.69
CA ASP A 123 19.58 14.37 -5.72
C ASP A 123 18.98 14.38 -7.13
N PHE A 124 19.62 15.09 -8.06
CA PHE A 124 19.22 15.15 -9.46
C PHE A 124 20.40 15.43 -10.39
N ALA A 125 20.19 15.20 -11.68
CA ALA A 125 21.23 15.36 -12.68
C ALA A 125 21.89 16.74 -12.61
N ARG A 126 23.22 16.76 -12.42
CA ARG A 126 24.06 17.97 -12.32
C ARG A 126 23.73 18.88 -11.12
N LYS A 127 23.05 18.37 -10.08
CA LYS A 127 22.75 19.15 -8.86
C LYS A 127 24.00 19.83 -8.29
N ASP A 128 25.04 19.05 -7.97
CA ASP A 128 26.27 19.58 -7.37
C ASP A 128 26.97 20.62 -8.25
N GLU A 129 26.96 20.42 -9.58
CA GLU A 129 27.54 21.35 -10.55
C GLU A 129 26.76 22.69 -10.56
N LEU A 130 25.43 22.62 -10.60
CA LEU A 130 24.56 23.79 -10.62
C LEU A 130 24.64 24.58 -9.31
N LEU A 131 24.64 23.88 -8.16
CA LEU A 131 24.79 24.52 -6.85
C LEU A 131 26.13 25.21 -6.69
N LYS A 132 27.21 24.53 -7.11
CA LYS A 132 28.54 25.10 -7.08
C LYS A 132 28.63 26.35 -7.94
N ALA A 133 28.04 26.34 -9.13
CA ALA A 133 28.03 27.52 -10.01
C ALA A 133 27.25 28.69 -9.40
N VAL A 134 26.12 28.43 -8.74
CA VAL A 134 25.38 29.45 -7.99
C VAL A 134 26.21 30.00 -6.83
N ASP A 135 26.88 29.14 -6.06
CA ASP A 135 27.72 29.54 -4.94
C ASP A 135 28.92 30.39 -5.37
N GLU A 136 29.62 29.99 -6.43
CA GLU A 136 30.73 30.77 -7.00
C GLU A 136 30.27 32.15 -7.51
N ALA A 137 29.13 32.22 -8.20
CA ALA A 137 28.57 33.48 -8.68
C ALA A 137 28.09 34.39 -7.54
N HIS A 138 27.50 33.80 -6.49
CA HIS A 138 27.09 34.51 -5.30
C HIS A 138 28.28 35.07 -4.53
N GLU A 139 29.33 34.28 -4.30
CA GLU A 139 30.57 34.74 -3.67
C GLU A 139 31.23 35.87 -4.48
N ALA A 140 31.29 35.74 -5.81
CA ALA A 140 31.83 36.77 -6.69
C ALA A 140 31.05 38.08 -6.59
N TYR A 141 29.72 38.01 -6.48
CA TYR A 141 28.90 39.20 -6.27
C TYR A 141 29.09 39.80 -4.87
N MET A 142 29.06 38.99 -3.81
CA MET A 142 29.25 39.45 -2.43
C MET A 142 30.60 40.17 -2.23
N ALA A 143 31.65 39.71 -2.91
CA ALA A 143 32.97 40.36 -2.89
C ALA A 143 32.93 41.80 -3.44
N LEU A 144 32.07 42.09 -4.42
CA LEU A 144 31.91 43.41 -5.02
C LEU A 144 30.88 44.28 -4.30
N ARG A 145 29.92 43.68 -3.59
CA ARG A 145 28.80 44.40 -2.97
C ARG A 145 29.24 45.44 -1.95
N GLY A 146 30.23 45.12 -1.11
CA GLY A 146 30.80 46.09 -0.18
C GLY A 146 31.54 47.26 -0.86
N GLU A 147 32.08 47.03 -2.07
CA GLU A 147 32.65 48.11 -2.89
C GLU A 147 31.55 49.05 -3.42
N VAL A 148 30.35 48.53 -3.73
CA VAL A 148 29.20 49.36 -4.12
C VAL A 148 28.83 50.32 -3.00
N ASP A 149 28.68 49.83 -1.76
CA ASP A 149 28.31 50.66 -0.60
C ASP A 149 29.31 51.79 -0.35
N SER A 150 30.60 51.49 -0.53
CA SER A 150 31.67 52.48 -0.42
C SER A 150 31.65 53.48 -1.59
N ALA A 151 31.38 53.00 -2.81
CA ALA A 151 31.40 53.82 -4.02
C ALA A 151 30.21 54.79 -4.11
N ILE A 152 29.04 54.41 -3.60
CA ILE A 152 27.85 55.30 -3.56
C ILE A 152 27.95 56.35 -2.44
N ALA A 153 29.00 56.31 -1.60
CA ALA A 153 29.29 57.33 -0.60
C ALA A 153 30.28 58.40 -1.09
N VAL A 154 30.79 58.27 -2.32
CA VAL A 154 31.78 59.20 -2.91
C VAL A 154 31.36 59.64 -4.33
N ALA A 155 31.98 60.72 -4.81
CA ALA A 155 31.78 61.21 -6.17
C ALA A 155 32.37 60.23 -7.21
N ALA A 156 31.85 60.26 -8.43
CA ALA A 156 32.23 59.32 -9.49
C ALA A 156 33.74 59.32 -9.80
N ALA A 157 34.42 60.45 -9.63
CA ALA A 157 35.85 60.60 -9.85
C ALA A 157 36.71 59.75 -8.89
N ASP A 158 36.19 59.47 -7.67
CA ASP A 158 36.90 58.72 -6.63
C ASP A 158 36.51 57.23 -6.58
N ARG A 159 35.60 56.79 -7.47
CA ARG A 159 35.12 55.41 -7.49
C ARG A 159 36.14 54.46 -8.13
N PRO A 160 36.19 53.19 -7.69
CA PRO A 160 37.03 52.18 -8.33
C PRO A 160 36.73 52.05 -9.83
N ALA A 161 37.79 51.98 -10.64
CA ALA A 161 37.65 51.90 -12.08
C ALA A 161 36.87 50.65 -12.52
N ARG A 162 35.90 50.86 -13.43
CA ARG A 162 35.03 49.81 -14.00
C ARG A 162 34.15 49.09 -12.97
N LEU A 163 33.92 49.64 -11.78
CA LEU A 163 33.09 49.00 -10.75
C LEU A 163 31.67 48.68 -11.25
N SER A 164 30.94 49.64 -11.82
CA SER A 164 29.57 49.40 -12.34
C SER A 164 29.53 48.22 -13.32
N ARG A 165 30.48 48.15 -14.27
CA ARG A 165 30.55 47.01 -15.21
C ARG A 165 30.79 45.66 -14.51
N LYS A 166 31.69 45.63 -13.51
CA LYS A 166 31.97 44.40 -12.75
C LYS A 166 30.74 43.94 -11.96
N VAL A 167 30.09 44.88 -11.26
CA VAL A 167 28.89 44.63 -10.46
C VAL A 167 27.74 44.15 -11.35
N PHE A 168 27.47 44.86 -12.45
CA PHE A 168 26.46 44.45 -13.43
C PHE A 168 26.71 43.04 -13.97
N SER A 169 27.96 42.71 -14.29
CA SER A 169 28.35 41.39 -14.79
C SER A 169 28.18 40.30 -13.74
N ALA A 170 28.58 40.54 -12.48
CA ALA A 170 28.47 39.56 -11.39
C ALA A 170 27.01 39.29 -11.03
N LEU A 171 26.19 40.35 -10.93
CA LEU A 171 24.76 40.23 -10.70
C LEU A 171 24.07 39.47 -11.83
N SER A 172 24.39 39.79 -13.09
CA SER A 172 23.81 39.11 -14.25
C SER A 172 24.24 37.65 -14.32
N ASP A 173 25.50 37.31 -14.00
CA ASP A 173 25.94 35.91 -13.94
C ASP A 173 25.15 35.14 -12.86
N LEU A 174 24.97 35.71 -11.66
CA LEU A 174 24.19 35.05 -10.61
C LEU A 174 22.70 34.85 -10.99
N ILE A 175 22.07 35.83 -11.64
CA ILE A 175 20.69 35.68 -12.16
C ILE A 175 20.60 34.50 -13.14
N GLU A 176 21.60 34.36 -14.02
CA GLU A 176 21.69 33.27 -15.02
C GLU A 176 21.97 31.92 -14.34
N ARG A 177 22.85 31.85 -13.33
CA ARG A 177 23.09 30.60 -12.57
C ARG A 177 21.84 30.15 -11.82
N LEU A 178 21.10 31.07 -11.21
CA LEU A 178 19.82 30.77 -10.57
C LEU A 178 18.78 30.27 -11.61
N ARG A 179 18.77 30.84 -12.83
CA ARG A 179 17.89 30.37 -13.91
C ARG A 179 18.23 28.94 -14.30
N ASP A 180 19.51 28.66 -14.50
CA ASP A 180 19.98 27.34 -14.92
C ASP A 180 19.70 26.29 -13.84
N LEU A 181 19.86 26.65 -12.55
CA LEU A 181 19.46 25.81 -11.43
C LEU A 181 17.94 25.55 -11.43
N ARG A 182 17.11 26.59 -11.59
CA ARG A 182 15.64 26.45 -11.66
C ARG A 182 15.23 25.50 -12.77
N LEU A 183 15.79 25.68 -13.98
CA LEU A 183 15.51 24.81 -15.12
C LEU A 183 15.99 23.38 -14.87
N GLY A 184 17.15 23.20 -14.26
CA GLY A 184 17.66 21.89 -13.84
C GLY A 184 16.69 21.17 -12.91
N VAL A 185 16.15 21.88 -11.91
CA VAL A 185 15.11 21.35 -11.01
C VAL A 185 13.83 21.01 -11.79
N SER A 186 13.30 21.93 -12.60
CA SER A 186 12.05 21.70 -13.36
C SER A 186 12.15 20.54 -14.37
N TYR A 187 13.31 20.31 -14.97
CA TYR A 187 13.50 19.20 -15.92
C TYR A 187 13.77 17.86 -15.23
N ALA A 188 14.41 17.87 -14.05
CA ALA A 188 14.60 16.66 -13.26
C ALA A 188 13.28 16.15 -12.65
N PHE A 189 12.36 17.07 -12.35
CA PHE A 189 11.09 16.80 -11.70
C PHE A 189 9.93 17.42 -12.50
N PRO A 190 9.59 16.84 -13.67
CA PRO A 190 8.52 17.36 -14.49
C PRO A 190 7.18 17.27 -13.75
N ALA A 191 6.37 18.32 -13.85
CA ALA A 191 5.05 18.35 -13.25
C ALA A 191 4.17 17.22 -13.82
N SER A 192 3.54 16.46 -12.92
CA SER A 192 2.62 15.38 -13.29
C SER A 192 1.25 15.89 -13.77
N GLN A 193 0.88 17.12 -13.40
CA GLN A 193 -0.41 17.72 -13.72
C GLN A 193 -0.29 18.87 -14.71
N PRO A 194 -1.12 18.92 -15.77
CA PRO A 194 -1.12 19.99 -16.76
C PRO A 194 -1.29 21.39 -16.16
N GLU A 195 -2.07 21.53 -15.10
CA GLU A 195 -2.38 22.79 -14.42
C GLU A 195 -1.15 23.32 -13.66
N ILE A 196 -0.38 22.43 -13.01
CA ILE A 196 0.90 22.78 -12.37
C ILE A 196 1.91 23.19 -13.46
N ALA A 197 1.96 22.44 -14.57
CA ALA A 197 2.84 22.77 -15.69
C ALA A 197 2.49 24.14 -16.32
N ALA A 198 1.20 24.41 -16.53
CA ALA A 198 0.70 25.68 -17.04
C ALA A 198 1.01 26.83 -16.08
N SER A 199 0.80 26.64 -14.78
CA SER A 199 1.13 27.65 -13.77
C SER A 199 2.65 27.90 -13.70
N GLY A 200 3.47 26.86 -13.82
CA GLY A 200 4.92 26.97 -13.95
C GLY A 200 5.35 27.76 -15.18
N GLN A 201 4.74 27.49 -16.34
CA GLN A 201 5.00 28.23 -17.58
C GLN A 201 4.56 29.70 -17.47
N LEU A 202 3.41 29.98 -16.83
CA LEU A 202 2.96 31.34 -16.59
C LEU A 202 3.98 32.09 -15.71
N LYS A 203 4.40 31.50 -14.59
CA LYS A 203 5.44 32.08 -13.72
C LYS A 203 6.74 32.35 -14.48
N TYR A 204 7.15 31.45 -15.37
CA TYR A 204 8.33 31.65 -16.22
C TYR A 204 8.16 32.85 -17.18
N LEU A 205 7.00 33.00 -17.81
CA LEU A 205 6.70 34.13 -18.69
C LEU A 205 6.69 35.46 -17.91
N LEU A 206 6.08 35.49 -16.72
CA LEU A 206 6.04 36.67 -15.87
C LEU A 206 7.43 37.05 -15.34
N TRP A 207 8.25 36.05 -14.96
CA TRP A 207 9.66 36.28 -14.64
C TRP A 207 10.44 36.90 -15.81
N GLN A 208 10.23 36.41 -17.05
CA GLN A 208 10.85 37.03 -18.21
C GLN A 208 10.41 38.48 -18.39
N MET A 209 9.10 38.77 -18.24
CA MET A 209 8.61 40.15 -18.28
C MET A 209 9.32 41.02 -17.24
N GLN A 210 9.43 40.56 -15.99
CA GLN A 210 10.08 41.30 -14.92
C GLN A 210 11.58 41.49 -15.14
N GLU A 211 12.32 40.46 -15.57
CA GLU A 211 13.76 40.56 -15.84
C GLU A 211 14.06 41.55 -16.97
N TYR A 212 13.30 41.51 -18.07
CA TYR A 212 13.53 42.42 -19.19
C TYR A 212 13.01 43.83 -18.90
N ALA A 213 11.93 43.98 -18.15
CA ALA A 213 11.49 45.28 -17.65
C ALA A 213 12.53 45.89 -16.70
N ALA A 214 13.15 45.08 -15.84
CA ALA A 214 14.25 45.50 -14.96
C ALA A 214 15.46 46.01 -15.74
N ARG A 215 15.85 45.31 -16.81
CA ARG A 215 16.92 45.77 -17.70
C ARG A 215 16.58 47.08 -18.41
N ASP A 216 15.33 47.22 -18.86
CA ASP A 216 14.82 48.45 -19.49
C ASP A 216 14.92 49.64 -18.53
N TRP A 217 14.20 49.59 -17.40
CA TRP A 217 14.16 50.74 -16.50
C TRP A 217 15.52 51.04 -15.87
N ALA A 218 16.39 50.03 -15.66
CA ALA A 218 17.76 50.26 -15.19
C ALA A 218 18.61 51.03 -16.19
N THR A 219 18.52 50.67 -17.48
CA THR A 219 19.29 51.34 -18.55
C THR A 219 18.90 52.80 -18.68
N VAL A 220 17.59 53.08 -18.58
CA VAL A 220 17.05 54.44 -18.60
C VAL A 220 17.44 55.17 -17.30
N GLY A 221 17.30 54.52 -16.15
CA GLY A 221 17.64 55.05 -14.83
C GLY A 221 19.11 55.49 -14.71
N GLU A 222 20.06 54.64 -15.10
CA GLU A 222 21.50 55.00 -15.13
C GLU A 222 21.77 56.20 -16.02
N THR A 223 21.10 56.29 -17.17
CA THR A 223 21.27 57.41 -18.10
C THR A 223 20.78 58.71 -17.47
N MET A 224 19.58 58.69 -16.88
CA MET A 224 18.99 59.81 -16.15
C MET A 224 19.86 60.24 -14.96
N ALA A 225 20.35 59.28 -14.16
CA ALA A 225 21.22 59.54 -13.01
C ALA A 225 22.54 60.19 -13.42
N SER A 226 23.08 59.81 -14.58
CA SER A 226 24.31 60.38 -15.11
C SER A 226 24.15 61.75 -15.76
N GLY A 227 22.92 62.24 -15.93
CA GLY A 227 22.62 63.52 -16.59
C GLY A 227 22.93 63.53 -18.09
N ARG A 228 23.08 62.36 -18.71
CA ARG A 228 23.37 62.22 -20.15
C ARG A 228 22.08 61.95 -20.92
N PRO A 229 21.97 62.38 -22.19
CA PRO A 229 20.83 62.02 -23.04
C PRO A 229 20.86 60.53 -23.42
N LEU A 230 19.68 59.97 -23.70
CA LEU A 230 19.52 58.58 -24.13
C LEU A 230 19.98 58.44 -25.59
N SER A 231 21.19 57.92 -25.79
CA SER A 231 21.72 57.73 -27.15
C SER A 231 20.86 56.77 -27.99
N SER A 232 20.90 56.90 -29.32
CA SER A 232 20.21 55.99 -30.25
C SER A 232 20.58 54.52 -30.03
N LEU A 233 21.83 54.23 -29.66
CA LEU A 233 22.27 52.87 -29.32
C LEU A 233 21.55 52.34 -28.06
N LYS A 234 21.43 53.15 -27.01
CA LYS A 234 20.70 52.78 -25.79
C LYS A 234 19.20 52.61 -26.06
N LEU A 235 18.61 53.49 -26.88
CA LEU A 235 17.23 53.33 -27.34
C LEU A 235 17.01 51.98 -28.04
N GLN A 236 17.93 51.57 -28.93
CA GLN A 236 17.84 50.26 -29.58
C GLN A 236 17.92 49.09 -28.58
N VAL A 237 18.80 49.19 -27.57
CA VAL A 237 18.92 48.19 -26.50
C VAL A 237 17.62 48.10 -25.69
N VAL A 238 17.05 49.24 -25.32
CA VAL A 238 15.80 49.33 -24.57
C VAL A 238 14.61 48.80 -25.39
N SER A 239 14.52 49.13 -26.69
CA SER A 239 13.50 48.57 -27.58
C SER A 239 13.59 47.04 -27.69
N ASN A 240 14.80 46.47 -27.66
CA ASN A 240 14.97 45.01 -27.63
C ASN A 240 14.37 44.41 -26.35
N TYR A 241 14.64 45.02 -25.19
CA TYR A 241 14.05 44.58 -23.92
C TYR A 241 12.52 44.71 -23.91
N THR A 242 11.98 45.82 -24.41
CA THR A 242 10.52 46.00 -24.57
C THR A 242 9.92 44.89 -25.44
N GLY A 243 10.57 44.51 -26.55
CA GLY A 243 10.12 43.40 -27.40
C GLY A 243 10.04 42.05 -26.65
N HIS A 244 11.00 41.76 -25.76
CA HIS A 244 10.94 40.57 -24.91
C HIS A 244 9.77 40.61 -23.91
N VAL A 245 9.51 41.78 -23.31
CA VAL A 245 8.37 41.97 -22.39
C VAL A 245 7.05 41.76 -23.13
N GLU A 246 6.88 42.36 -24.31
CA GLU A 246 5.68 42.21 -25.13
C GLU A 246 5.46 40.77 -25.61
N ALA A 247 6.53 40.06 -25.99
CA ALA A 247 6.45 38.66 -26.38
C ALA A 247 5.99 37.76 -25.22
N ALA A 248 6.62 37.91 -24.05
CA ALA A 248 6.25 37.13 -22.86
C ALA A 248 4.81 37.46 -22.41
N TRP A 249 4.40 38.72 -22.50
CA TRP A 249 3.04 39.16 -22.24
C TRP A 249 2.01 38.55 -23.19
N ALA A 250 2.31 38.53 -24.49
CA ALA A 250 1.43 37.93 -25.50
C ALA A 250 1.19 36.44 -25.25
N ASP A 251 2.21 35.71 -24.80
CA ASP A 251 2.08 34.30 -24.47
C ASP A 251 1.40 34.05 -23.12
N ALA A 252 1.63 34.92 -22.12
CA ALA A 252 0.92 34.87 -20.84
C ALA A 252 -0.60 35.04 -21.04
N GLN A 253 -1.02 35.98 -21.89
CA GLN A 253 -2.43 36.19 -22.24
C GLN A 253 -3.06 34.94 -22.86
N LYS A 254 -2.38 34.28 -23.81
CA LYS A 254 -2.88 33.04 -24.45
C LYS A 254 -3.03 31.91 -23.43
N LEU A 255 -2.07 31.78 -22.51
CA LEU A 255 -2.09 30.74 -21.50
C LEU A 255 -3.21 30.95 -20.48
N ILE A 256 -3.43 32.18 -20.01
CA ILE A 256 -4.55 32.54 -19.12
C ILE A 256 -5.92 32.44 -19.83
N ALA A 257 -5.95 32.62 -21.16
CA ALA A 257 -7.16 32.40 -21.95
C ALA A 257 -7.49 30.91 -22.17
N SER A 258 -6.59 29.99 -21.84
CA SER A 258 -6.82 28.54 -21.96
C SER A 258 -7.71 28.00 -20.83
N ASP A 259 -8.12 26.73 -20.95
CA ASP A 259 -8.88 26.02 -19.91
C ASP A 259 -7.99 25.40 -18.81
N LEU A 260 -6.65 25.56 -18.91
CA LEU A 260 -5.69 25.00 -17.95
C LEU A 260 -5.52 25.84 -16.69
N LEU A 261 -5.93 27.12 -16.73
CA LEU A 261 -5.78 28.07 -15.64
C LEU A 261 -7.13 28.65 -15.20
N PRO A 262 -7.32 28.94 -13.90
CA PRO A 262 -8.55 29.53 -13.40
C PRO A 262 -8.89 30.87 -14.05
N SER A 263 -10.18 31.09 -14.31
CA SER A 263 -10.66 32.31 -14.96
C SER A 263 -10.42 33.59 -14.13
N GLU A 264 -10.23 33.45 -12.83
CA GLU A 264 -9.89 34.55 -11.90
C GLU A 264 -8.57 35.25 -12.28
N LEU A 265 -7.64 34.57 -12.96
CA LEU A 265 -6.40 35.20 -13.43
C LEU A 265 -6.64 36.25 -14.53
N ARG A 266 -7.81 36.24 -15.19
CA ARG A 266 -8.15 37.21 -16.25
C ARG A 266 -8.32 38.63 -15.72
N ASP A 267 -8.83 38.78 -14.51
CA ASP A 267 -9.00 40.11 -13.90
C ASP A 267 -7.64 40.67 -13.46
N MET A 268 -6.74 39.83 -12.96
CA MET A 268 -5.36 40.23 -12.64
C MET A 268 -4.55 40.56 -13.89
N LEU A 269 -4.75 39.80 -14.98
CA LEU A 269 -4.20 40.11 -16.30
C LEU A 269 -4.68 41.49 -16.79
N GLN A 270 -5.95 41.84 -16.54
CA GLN A 270 -6.48 43.15 -16.88
C GLN A 270 -5.77 44.28 -16.12
N GLU A 271 -5.47 44.07 -14.83
CA GLU A 271 -4.72 45.04 -14.04
C GLU A 271 -3.29 45.25 -14.54
N VAL A 272 -2.59 44.17 -14.94
CA VAL A 272 -1.27 44.27 -15.59
C VAL A 272 -1.34 45.10 -16.87
N ARG A 273 -2.36 44.87 -17.70
CA ARG A 273 -2.57 45.65 -18.93
C ARG A 273 -2.73 47.14 -18.62
N ASP A 274 -3.58 47.47 -17.66
CA ASP A 274 -3.94 48.85 -17.38
C ASP A 274 -2.81 49.60 -16.69
N LYS A 275 -2.05 48.95 -15.80
CA LYS A 275 -0.96 49.58 -15.06
C LYS A 275 0.36 49.63 -15.82
N TYR A 276 0.80 48.51 -16.39
CA TYR A 276 2.11 48.43 -17.04
C TYR A 276 2.06 48.91 -18.49
N PHE A 277 1.08 48.42 -19.26
CA PHE A 277 0.94 48.79 -20.68
C PHE A 277 0.08 50.04 -20.91
N GLY A 278 -0.72 50.45 -19.92
CA GLY A 278 -1.50 51.68 -19.92
C GLY A 278 -0.78 52.82 -19.18
N ASP A 279 -0.99 52.95 -17.88
CA ASP A 279 -0.52 54.09 -17.07
C ASP A 279 1.00 54.33 -17.21
N PHE A 280 1.82 53.28 -17.13
CA PHE A 280 3.28 53.39 -17.21
C PHE A 280 3.79 53.63 -18.64
N SER A 281 3.05 53.27 -19.68
CA SER A 281 3.47 53.55 -21.06
C SER A 281 3.50 55.06 -21.33
N TYR A 282 2.56 55.83 -20.77
CA TYR A 282 2.59 57.30 -20.83
C TYR A 282 3.84 57.88 -20.15
N VAL A 283 4.21 57.37 -18.97
CA VAL A 283 5.41 57.79 -18.25
C VAL A 283 6.66 57.53 -19.09
N ARG A 284 6.73 56.35 -19.72
CA ARG A 284 7.84 55.96 -20.59
C ARG A 284 7.93 56.82 -21.84
N ASP A 285 6.79 57.10 -22.48
CA ASP A 285 6.71 57.93 -23.68
C ASP A 285 7.16 59.37 -23.40
N GLU A 286 6.80 59.96 -22.25
CA GLU A 286 7.29 61.28 -21.84
C GLU A 286 8.83 61.31 -21.68
N VAL A 287 9.41 60.26 -21.08
CA VAL A 287 10.87 60.15 -20.90
C VAL A 287 11.58 60.00 -22.25
N TYR A 288 11.04 59.19 -23.16
CA TYR A 288 11.63 58.98 -24.49
C TYR A 288 11.47 60.21 -25.38
N ALA A 289 10.32 60.89 -25.33
CA ALA A 289 10.12 62.14 -26.05
C ALA A 289 11.12 63.21 -25.59
N ALA A 290 11.29 63.40 -24.27
CA ALA A 290 12.29 64.31 -23.71
C ALA A 290 13.72 63.96 -24.17
N ALA A 291 14.04 62.65 -24.27
CA ALA A 291 15.33 62.20 -24.78
C ALA A 291 15.54 62.54 -26.26
N GLU A 292 14.49 62.45 -27.10
CA GLU A 292 14.58 62.71 -28.54
C GLU A 292 14.82 64.19 -28.85
N VAL A 293 14.22 65.10 -28.07
CA VAL A 293 14.37 66.55 -28.25
C VAL A 293 15.47 67.17 -27.39
N GLU A 294 16.28 66.35 -26.70
CA GLU A 294 17.34 66.77 -25.77
C GLU A 294 16.87 67.72 -24.65
N GLU A 295 15.63 67.57 -24.19
CA GLU A 295 15.06 68.31 -23.06
C GLU A 295 15.37 67.63 -21.71
N PRO A 296 15.34 68.37 -20.59
CA PRO A 296 15.45 67.77 -19.26
C PRO A 296 14.37 66.70 -19.05
N TYR A 297 14.77 65.57 -18.47
CA TYR A 297 13.82 64.50 -18.18
C TYR A 297 12.70 64.97 -17.22
N PRO A 298 11.45 64.52 -17.42
CA PRO A 298 10.30 64.92 -16.61
C PRO A 298 10.35 64.38 -15.17
N TYR A 299 11.20 63.38 -14.92
CA TYR A 299 11.33 62.70 -13.63
C TYR A 299 12.80 62.65 -13.20
N THR A 300 13.03 62.61 -11.89
CA THR A 300 14.34 62.22 -11.34
C THR A 300 14.58 60.72 -11.55
N ALA A 301 15.84 60.27 -11.49
CA ALA A 301 16.17 58.85 -11.53
C ALA A 301 15.45 58.04 -10.42
N LEU A 302 15.29 58.62 -9.23
CA LEU A 302 14.54 58.00 -8.13
C LEU A 302 13.06 57.79 -8.50
N GLN A 303 12.40 58.85 -8.98
CA GLN A 303 10.99 58.79 -9.38
C GLN A 303 10.76 57.83 -10.55
N TRP A 304 11.68 57.79 -11.50
CA TRP A 304 11.64 56.84 -12.61
C TRP A 304 11.68 55.39 -12.13
N VAL A 305 12.68 55.05 -11.30
CA VAL A 305 12.81 53.71 -10.72
C VAL A 305 11.57 53.34 -9.91
N GLN A 306 11.08 54.23 -9.05
CA GLN A 306 9.86 54.00 -8.28
C GLN A 306 8.65 53.70 -9.17
N LYS A 307 8.38 54.56 -10.17
CA LYS A 307 7.28 54.37 -11.12
C LYS A 307 7.39 53.06 -11.89
N ALA A 308 8.59 52.69 -12.32
CA ALA A 308 8.83 51.44 -13.05
C ALA A 308 8.59 50.21 -12.17
N THR A 309 9.08 50.23 -10.92
CA THR A 309 8.87 49.13 -9.96
C THR A 309 7.41 49.02 -9.52
N GLU A 310 6.70 50.15 -9.32
CA GLU A 310 5.27 50.19 -9.01
C GLU A 310 4.43 49.63 -10.16
N ALA A 311 4.79 49.93 -11.41
CA ALA A 311 4.11 49.41 -12.58
C ALA A 311 4.23 47.88 -12.73
N LEU A 312 5.28 47.28 -12.14
CA LEU A 312 5.49 45.83 -12.11
C LEU A 312 4.77 45.13 -10.95
N ALA A 313 4.20 45.86 -9.99
CA ALA A 313 3.51 45.25 -8.85
C ALA A 313 2.35 44.32 -9.26
N PRO A 314 1.50 44.65 -10.26
CA PRO A 314 0.47 43.71 -10.75
C PRO A 314 1.06 42.46 -11.42
N VAL A 315 2.23 42.57 -12.06
CA VAL A 315 2.93 41.41 -12.67
C VAL A 315 3.39 40.46 -11.57
N GLN A 316 3.95 41.00 -10.48
CA GLN A 316 4.33 40.22 -9.31
C GLN A 316 3.10 39.57 -8.65
N ALA A 317 2.01 40.31 -8.46
CA ALA A 317 0.78 39.76 -7.88
C ALA A 317 0.22 38.60 -8.72
N LEU A 318 0.24 38.72 -10.05
CA LEU A 318 -0.18 37.65 -10.95
C LEU A 318 0.75 36.42 -10.84
N ALA A 319 2.06 36.62 -10.67
CA ALA A 319 3.03 35.54 -10.46
C ALA A 319 2.82 34.84 -9.11
N ASP A 320 2.56 35.62 -8.05
CA ASP A 320 2.27 35.11 -6.70
C ASP A 320 0.99 34.27 -6.71
N ARG A 321 -0.08 34.74 -7.37
CA ARG A 321 -1.31 33.95 -7.50
C ARG A 321 -1.10 32.66 -8.29
N ALA A 322 -0.28 32.67 -9.34
CA ALA A 322 0.08 31.47 -10.07
C ALA A 322 0.91 30.47 -9.22
N SER A 323 1.75 30.99 -8.32
CA SER A 323 2.48 30.19 -7.31
C SER A 323 1.51 29.56 -6.32
N GLU A 324 0.59 30.35 -5.74
CA GLU A 324 -0.44 29.87 -4.81
C GLU A 324 -1.29 28.76 -5.44
N LEU A 325 -1.78 28.96 -6.67
CA LEU A 325 -2.54 27.94 -7.40
C LEU A 325 -1.75 26.63 -7.56
N SER A 326 -0.48 26.71 -7.95
CA SER A 326 0.39 25.53 -8.07
C SER A 326 0.56 24.82 -6.74
N SER A 327 0.67 25.58 -5.64
CA SER A 327 0.80 25.07 -4.28
C SER A 327 -0.48 24.44 -3.77
N GLU A 328 -1.64 25.06 -4.00
CA GLU A 328 -2.97 24.54 -3.65
C GLU A 328 -3.23 23.20 -4.35
N ILE A 329 -2.93 23.12 -5.65
CA ILE A 329 -3.07 21.90 -6.44
C ILE A 329 -2.11 20.82 -5.91
N ALA A 330 -0.83 21.14 -5.72
CA ALA A 330 0.15 20.19 -5.21
C ALA A 330 -0.21 19.67 -3.81
N ALA A 331 -0.66 20.53 -2.89
CA ALA A 331 -1.09 20.14 -1.55
C ALA A 331 -2.38 19.30 -1.56
N SER A 332 -3.34 19.63 -2.45
CA SER A 332 -4.55 18.82 -2.64
C SER A 332 -4.21 17.40 -3.10
N ASN A 333 -3.28 17.28 -4.05
CA ASN A 333 -2.80 15.99 -4.54
C ASN A 333 -2.06 15.19 -3.48
N GLU A 334 -1.19 15.85 -2.69
CA GLU A 334 -0.52 15.22 -1.56
C GLU A 334 -1.52 14.64 -0.57
N ALA A 335 -2.52 15.43 -0.17
CA ALA A 335 -3.57 15.00 0.74
C ALA A 335 -4.38 13.83 0.16
N ALA A 336 -4.72 13.88 -1.14
CA ALA A 336 -5.43 12.80 -1.83
C ALA A 336 -4.60 11.51 -1.90
N ALA A 337 -3.31 11.61 -2.21
CA ALA A 337 -2.39 10.48 -2.29
C ALA A 337 -2.14 9.85 -0.90
N SER A 338 -1.97 10.67 0.14
CA SER A 338 -1.85 10.16 1.52
C SER A 338 -3.15 9.46 1.97
N ALA A 339 -4.31 10.03 1.65
CA ALA A 339 -5.59 9.38 1.92
C ALA A 339 -5.78 8.07 1.13
N ALA A 340 -5.26 7.99 -0.10
CA ALA A 340 -5.25 6.76 -0.89
C ALA A 340 -4.34 5.70 -0.26
N PHE A 341 -3.15 6.08 0.20
CA PHE A 341 -2.23 5.19 0.90
C PHE A 341 -2.85 4.58 2.16
N TRP A 342 -3.40 5.41 3.06
CA TRP A 342 -4.04 4.91 4.28
C TRP A 342 -5.27 4.05 4.02
N ARG A 343 -6.01 4.33 2.95
CA ARG A 343 -7.13 3.50 2.50
C ARG A 343 -6.65 2.14 2.01
N SER A 344 -5.57 2.09 1.22
CA SER A 344 -4.95 0.84 0.79
C SER A 344 -4.43 0.01 1.97
N VAL A 345 -3.78 0.65 2.95
CA VAL A 345 -3.35 -0.02 4.19
C VAL A 345 -4.54 -0.56 4.98
N PHE A 346 -5.60 0.23 5.14
CA PHE A 346 -6.81 -0.20 5.83
C PHE A 346 -7.46 -1.42 5.15
N ILE A 347 -7.60 -1.39 3.82
CA ILE A 347 -8.13 -2.51 3.03
C ILE A 347 -7.25 -3.75 3.20
N LEU A 348 -5.92 -3.61 3.17
CA LEU A 348 -4.99 -4.72 3.36
C LEU A 348 -5.16 -5.37 4.75
N VAL A 349 -5.23 -4.56 5.81
CA VAL A 349 -5.47 -5.06 7.19
C VAL A 349 -6.83 -5.76 7.29
N LEU A 350 -7.87 -5.19 6.67
CA LEU A 350 -9.20 -5.79 6.63
C LEU A 350 -9.18 -7.14 5.90
N THR A 351 -8.52 -7.24 4.74
CA THR A 351 -8.35 -8.49 3.98
C THR A 351 -7.63 -9.55 4.81
N LEU A 352 -6.53 -9.19 5.49
CA LEU A 352 -5.80 -10.12 6.37
C LEU A 352 -6.69 -10.63 7.51
N THR A 353 -7.47 -9.73 8.11
CA THR A 353 -8.39 -10.07 9.21
C THR A 353 -9.49 -11.02 8.73
N VAL A 354 -10.14 -10.71 7.61
CA VAL A 354 -11.18 -11.56 7.02
C VAL A 354 -10.61 -12.92 6.59
N GLY A 355 -9.41 -12.95 6.01
CA GLY A 355 -8.70 -14.19 5.66
C GLY A 355 -8.43 -15.06 6.89
N ALA A 356 -7.91 -14.47 7.97
CA ALA A 356 -7.65 -15.17 9.23
C ALA A 356 -8.94 -15.72 9.85
N ILE A 357 -10.01 -14.93 9.89
CA ILE A 357 -11.33 -15.37 10.36
C ILE A 357 -11.87 -16.50 9.49
N SER A 358 -11.72 -16.42 8.17
CA SER A 358 -12.19 -17.46 7.24
C SER A 358 -11.47 -18.79 7.47
N VAL A 359 -10.14 -18.76 7.61
CA VAL A 359 -9.36 -19.96 7.94
C VAL A 359 -9.78 -20.52 9.30
N TRP A 360 -9.89 -19.68 10.33
CA TRP A 360 -10.35 -20.10 11.67
C TRP A 360 -11.74 -20.74 11.62
N PHE A 361 -12.67 -20.15 10.85
CA PHE A 361 -14.02 -20.65 10.68
C PHE A 361 -14.02 -22.03 10.00
N VAL A 362 -13.31 -22.19 8.88
CA VAL A 362 -13.19 -23.47 8.16
C VAL A 362 -12.58 -24.55 9.06
N VAL A 363 -11.52 -24.23 9.80
CA VAL A 363 -10.87 -25.18 10.72
C VAL A 363 -11.83 -25.63 11.82
N ARG A 364 -12.54 -24.69 12.46
CA ARG A 364 -13.38 -24.97 13.63
C ARG A 364 -14.74 -25.58 13.27
N ARG A 365 -15.33 -25.20 12.14
CA ARG A 365 -16.69 -25.63 11.75
C ARG A 365 -16.71 -26.88 10.87
N ILE A 366 -15.69 -27.08 10.04
CA ILE A 366 -15.64 -28.16 9.06
C ILE A 366 -14.54 -29.14 9.43
N VAL A 367 -13.27 -28.71 9.37
CA VAL A 367 -12.11 -29.62 9.45
C VAL A 367 -12.08 -30.41 10.76
N LYS A 368 -12.18 -29.75 11.91
CA LYS A 368 -12.04 -30.41 13.21
C LYS A 368 -13.18 -31.42 13.49
N PRO A 369 -14.47 -31.05 13.33
CA PRO A 369 -15.57 -32.02 13.47
C PRO A 369 -15.49 -33.21 12.52
N THR A 370 -15.07 -33.01 11.26
CA THR A 370 -14.91 -34.13 10.31
C THR A 370 -13.80 -35.08 10.75
N ILE A 371 -12.68 -34.56 11.28
CA ILE A 371 -11.60 -35.39 11.84
C ILE A 371 -12.09 -36.16 13.08
N ASP A 372 -12.83 -35.49 13.97
CA ASP A 372 -13.35 -36.11 15.18
C ASP A 372 -14.30 -37.28 14.84
N LEU A 373 -15.23 -37.08 13.90
CA LEU A 373 -16.12 -38.15 13.42
C LEU A 373 -15.36 -39.30 12.74
N SER A 374 -14.34 -38.97 11.94
CA SER A 374 -13.50 -39.99 11.29
C SER A 374 -12.75 -40.85 12.32
N ARG A 375 -12.28 -40.25 13.43
CA ARG A 375 -11.62 -40.98 14.53
C ARG A 375 -12.60 -41.85 15.28
N THR A 376 -13.77 -41.32 15.64
CA THR A 376 -14.82 -42.10 16.32
C THR A 376 -15.25 -43.32 15.49
N MET A 377 -15.39 -43.16 14.17
CA MET A 377 -15.72 -44.29 13.30
C MET A 377 -14.61 -45.34 13.27
N GLN A 378 -13.34 -44.90 13.29
CA GLN A 378 -12.21 -45.81 13.36
C GLN A 378 -12.18 -46.56 14.70
N ASP A 379 -12.38 -45.89 15.83
CA ASP A 379 -12.46 -46.51 17.17
C ASP A 379 -13.58 -47.57 17.23
N LEU A 380 -14.76 -47.26 16.70
CA LEU A 380 -15.89 -48.20 16.62
C LEU A 380 -15.53 -49.42 15.76
N SER A 381 -14.82 -49.22 14.64
CA SER A 381 -14.38 -50.31 13.77
C SER A 381 -13.31 -51.21 14.40
N GLU A 382 -12.51 -50.65 15.32
CA GLU A 382 -11.50 -51.38 16.10
C GLU A 382 -12.11 -52.07 17.35
N GLY A 383 -13.42 -51.94 17.55
CA GLY A 383 -14.19 -52.61 18.61
C GLY A 383 -14.34 -51.80 19.90
N ASN A 384 -13.88 -50.54 19.93
CA ASN A 384 -14.07 -49.66 21.08
C ASN A 384 -15.47 -49.02 21.02
N LEU A 385 -16.44 -49.61 21.74
CA LEU A 385 -17.82 -49.11 21.81
C LEU A 385 -18.06 -48.08 22.91
N GLU A 386 -17.06 -47.78 23.74
CA GLU A 386 -17.20 -46.77 24.80
C GLU A 386 -17.01 -45.34 24.29
N VAL A 387 -16.49 -45.17 23.06
CA VAL A 387 -16.26 -43.86 22.45
C VAL A 387 -17.54 -43.03 22.32
N GLU A 388 -17.50 -41.75 22.72
CA GLU A 388 -18.64 -40.83 22.61
C GLU A 388 -18.71 -40.18 21.22
N VAL A 389 -19.88 -40.22 20.59
CA VAL A 389 -20.12 -39.56 19.30
C VAL A 389 -20.45 -38.08 19.53
N ARG A 390 -19.49 -37.19 19.22
CA ARG A 390 -19.64 -35.74 19.38
C ARG A 390 -20.42 -35.11 18.24
N GLY A 391 -21.21 -34.06 18.53
CA GLY A 391 -21.85 -33.21 17.52
C GLY A 391 -23.27 -33.65 17.09
N LEU A 392 -23.96 -34.45 17.89
CA LEU A 392 -25.35 -34.90 17.62
C LEU A 392 -26.37 -33.77 17.65
N GLU A 393 -26.07 -32.70 18.39
CA GLU A 393 -26.87 -31.48 18.51
C GLU A 393 -26.79 -30.56 17.28
N ARG A 394 -25.86 -30.83 16.36
CA ARG A 394 -25.68 -30.02 15.15
C ARG A 394 -26.83 -30.21 14.15
N THR A 395 -27.15 -29.14 13.45
CA THR A 395 -28.22 -29.06 12.44
C THR A 395 -27.72 -29.00 10.99
N ASP A 396 -26.41 -29.08 10.78
CA ASP A 396 -25.78 -29.05 9.46
C ASP A 396 -25.42 -30.46 8.96
N GLU A 397 -24.77 -30.55 7.79
CA GLU A 397 -24.38 -31.80 7.14
C GLU A 397 -23.47 -32.66 8.03
N ILE A 398 -22.64 -32.01 8.85
CA ILE A 398 -21.78 -32.70 9.82
C ILE A 398 -22.61 -33.32 10.95
N GLY A 399 -23.68 -32.65 11.40
CA GLY A 399 -24.63 -33.21 12.37
C GLY A 399 -25.38 -34.42 11.83
N ALA A 400 -25.74 -34.41 10.55
CA ALA A 400 -26.35 -35.57 9.90
C ALA A 400 -25.38 -36.78 9.88
N MET A 401 -24.09 -36.54 9.61
CA MET A 401 -23.05 -37.59 9.70
C MET A 401 -22.90 -38.12 11.13
N ALA A 402 -22.87 -37.25 12.14
CA ALA A 402 -22.76 -37.67 13.55
C ALA A 402 -23.91 -38.60 13.97
N LYS A 403 -25.14 -38.28 13.58
CA LYS A 403 -26.32 -39.12 13.86
C LYS A 403 -26.21 -40.49 13.20
N SER A 404 -25.70 -40.56 11.97
CA SER A 404 -25.45 -41.84 11.30
C SER A 404 -24.39 -42.68 12.01
N VAL A 405 -23.31 -42.06 12.49
CA VAL A 405 -22.27 -42.76 13.29
C VAL A 405 -22.84 -43.29 14.61
N GLN A 406 -23.73 -42.53 15.26
CA GLN A 406 -24.42 -42.96 16.47
C GLN A 406 -25.32 -44.19 16.23
N VAL A 407 -26.11 -44.19 15.16
CA VAL A 407 -26.91 -45.37 14.77
C VAL A 407 -25.99 -46.58 14.52
N PHE A 408 -24.81 -46.37 13.93
CA PHE A 408 -23.85 -47.45 13.70
C PHE A 408 -23.30 -48.02 15.02
N LYS A 409 -22.97 -47.16 15.98
CA LYS A 409 -22.56 -47.56 17.34
C LYS A 409 -23.66 -48.38 18.03
N GLU A 410 -24.90 -47.90 18.00
CA GLU A 410 -26.05 -48.59 18.60
C GLU A 410 -26.26 -49.98 17.99
N ASN A 411 -26.17 -50.09 16.67
CA ASN A 411 -26.24 -51.38 15.97
C ASN A 411 -25.09 -52.33 16.34
N ALA A 412 -23.88 -51.81 16.54
CA ALA A 412 -22.73 -52.62 16.95
C ALA A 412 -22.88 -53.14 18.38
N ILE A 413 -23.35 -52.31 19.31
CA ILE A 413 -23.67 -52.72 20.70
C ILE A 413 -24.76 -53.79 20.71
N GLU A 414 -25.84 -53.58 19.97
CA GLU A 414 -26.94 -54.53 19.93
C GLU A 414 -26.51 -55.86 19.31
N LYS A 415 -25.64 -55.83 18.29
CA LYS A 415 -25.06 -57.06 17.72
C LYS A 415 -24.27 -57.86 18.76
N ILE A 416 -23.39 -57.22 19.54
CA ILE A 416 -22.64 -57.91 20.61
C ILE A 416 -23.60 -58.49 21.65
N ARG A 417 -24.60 -57.71 22.07
CA ARG A 417 -25.61 -58.16 23.02
C ARG A 417 -26.39 -59.38 22.51
N LEU A 418 -26.75 -59.40 21.24
CA LEU A 418 -27.42 -60.54 20.60
C LEU A 418 -26.49 -61.76 20.51
N GLU A 419 -25.22 -61.57 20.19
CA GLU A 419 -24.21 -62.65 20.18
C GLU A 419 -23.99 -63.23 21.58
N GLU A 420 -23.94 -62.41 22.62
CA GLU A 420 -23.86 -62.86 24.02
C GLU A 420 -25.13 -63.60 24.45
N ALA A 421 -26.32 -63.07 24.12
CA ALA A 421 -27.58 -63.73 24.40
C ALA A 421 -27.72 -65.07 23.67
N GLN A 422 -27.23 -65.18 22.43
CA GLN A 422 -27.14 -66.45 21.70
C GLN A 422 -26.19 -67.43 22.36
N ARG A 423 -24.98 -66.99 22.76
CA ARG A 423 -24.04 -67.85 23.48
C ARG A 423 -24.61 -68.36 24.80
N GLU A 424 -25.27 -67.50 25.57
CA GLU A 424 -25.95 -67.93 26.80
C GLU A 424 -27.09 -68.92 26.53
N ALA A 425 -27.86 -68.73 25.45
CA ALA A 425 -28.93 -69.64 25.07
C ALA A 425 -28.38 -71.00 24.61
N GLU A 426 -27.28 -71.01 23.85
CA GLU A 426 -26.57 -72.23 23.45
C GLU A 426 -25.96 -72.95 24.65
N GLU A 427 -25.37 -72.22 25.61
CA GLU A 427 -24.87 -72.80 26.85
C GLU A 427 -25.99 -73.39 27.71
N ARG A 428 -27.14 -72.71 27.82
CA ARG A 428 -28.32 -73.25 28.52
C ARG A 428 -28.83 -74.51 27.83
N GLN A 429 -28.99 -74.49 26.50
CA GLN A 429 -29.39 -75.70 25.76
C GLN A 429 -28.38 -76.83 25.91
N ARG A 430 -27.08 -76.53 25.93
CA ARG A 430 -26.03 -77.54 26.16
C ARG A 430 -26.15 -78.16 27.54
N ARG A 431 -26.38 -77.35 28.58
CA ARG A 431 -26.62 -77.84 29.96
C ARG A 431 -27.91 -78.66 30.07
N GLU A 432 -29.00 -78.21 29.45
CA GLU A 432 -30.27 -78.95 29.42
C GLU A 432 -30.14 -80.29 28.68
N ARG A 433 -29.37 -80.35 27.58
CA ARG A 433 -29.07 -81.60 26.88
C ARG A 433 -28.22 -82.53 27.74
N GLU A 434 -27.18 -82.02 28.41
CA GLU A 434 -26.36 -82.80 29.34
C GLU A 434 -27.19 -83.35 30.52
N GLU A 435 -28.13 -82.57 31.05
CA GLU A 435 -29.07 -83.02 32.10
C GLU A 435 -30.08 -84.05 31.58
N ALA A 436 -30.63 -83.85 30.38
CA ALA A 436 -31.55 -84.80 29.75
C ALA A 436 -30.87 -86.15 29.47
N GLU A 437 -29.64 -86.14 28.94
CA GLU A 437 -28.84 -87.36 28.75
C GLU A 437 -28.54 -88.06 30.07
N ARG A 438 -28.27 -87.29 31.14
CA ARG A 438 -28.02 -87.86 32.47
C ARG A 438 -29.26 -88.56 33.03
N LEU A 439 -30.44 -87.92 32.90
CA LEU A 439 -31.72 -88.49 33.31
C LEU A 439 -32.11 -89.71 32.47
N GLU A 440 -31.78 -89.74 31.18
CA GLU A 440 -32.03 -90.89 30.30
C GLU A 440 -31.15 -92.08 30.69
N ARG A 441 -29.85 -91.85 30.97
CA ARG A 441 -28.96 -92.89 31.51
C ARG A 441 -29.45 -93.44 32.85
N GLU A 442 -29.92 -92.58 33.76
CA GLU A 442 -30.51 -93.01 35.04
C GLU A 442 -31.80 -93.84 34.84
N ARG A 443 -32.63 -93.49 33.86
CA ARG A 443 -33.83 -94.27 33.50
C ARG A 443 -33.48 -95.62 32.90
N GLU A 444 -32.50 -95.68 32.00
CA GLU A 444 -32.02 -96.95 31.44
C GLU A 444 -31.43 -97.87 32.51
N GLU A 445 -30.64 -97.34 33.45
CA GLU A 445 -30.11 -98.12 34.56
C GLU A 445 -31.21 -98.63 35.50
N ALA A 446 -32.21 -97.80 35.79
CA ALA A 446 -33.38 -98.21 36.58
C ALA A 446 -34.21 -99.28 35.86
N GLN A 447 -34.31 -99.22 34.54
CA GLN A 447 -35.05 -100.18 33.72
C GLN A 447 -34.31 -101.53 33.66
N ARG A 448 -32.97 -101.52 33.49
CA ARG A 448 -32.14 -102.74 33.57
C ARG A 448 -32.22 -103.41 34.94
N ARG A 449 -32.27 -102.63 36.04
CA ARG A 449 -32.47 -103.19 37.39
C ARG A 449 -33.83 -103.88 37.53
N ARG A 450 -34.90 -103.27 37.00
CA ARG A 450 -36.25 -103.85 37.05
C ARG A 450 -36.41 -105.10 36.18
N GLU A 451 -35.72 -105.17 35.04
CA GLU A 451 -35.70 -106.38 34.20
C GLU A 451 -34.93 -107.53 34.87
N ALA A 452 -33.78 -107.24 35.50
CA ALA A 452 -33.02 -108.23 36.26
C ALA A 452 -33.82 -108.81 37.45
N GLU A 453 -34.59 -107.98 38.16
CA GLU A 453 -35.47 -108.43 39.25
C GLU A 453 -36.61 -109.35 38.75
N ARG A 454 -37.18 -109.08 37.56
CA ARG A 454 -38.21 -109.94 36.95
C ARG A 454 -37.66 -111.30 36.52
N GLU A 455 -36.45 -111.35 35.98
CA GLU A 455 -35.80 -112.61 35.59
C GLU A 455 -35.48 -113.50 36.81
N GLU A 456 -35.09 -112.92 37.94
CA GLU A 456 -34.87 -113.66 39.19
C GLU A 456 -36.18 -114.24 39.76
N GLU A 457 -37.27 -113.48 39.70
CA GLU A 457 -38.60 -113.96 40.13
C GLU A 457 -39.11 -115.13 39.28
N GLU A 458 -38.91 -115.08 37.96
CA GLU A 458 -39.27 -116.18 37.06
C GLU A 458 -38.40 -117.43 37.26
N ARG A 459 -37.10 -117.26 37.54
CA ARG A 459 -36.21 -118.38 37.90
C ARG A 459 -36.65 -119.04 39.21
N ARG A 460 -37.11 -118.26 40.19
CA ARG A 460 -37.62 -118.78 41.47
C ARG A 460 -38.89 -119.60 41.27
N LYS A 461 -39.85 -119.09 40.47
CA LYS A 461 -41.07 -119.82 40.11
C LYS A 461 -40.80 -121.13 39.36
N ARG A 462 -39.88 -121.13 38.38
CA ARG A 462 -39.49 -122.36 37.66
C ARG A 462 -38.86 -123.41 38.58
N ARG A 463 -38.09 -122.99 39.58
CA ARG A 463 -37.47 -123.88 40.56
C ARG A 463 -38.50 -124.51 41.52
N GLU A 464 -39.51 -123.74 41.91
CA GLU A 464 -40.63 -124.22 42.74
C GLU A 464 -41.55 -125.19 41.98
N GLU A 465 -41.79 -124.98 40.67
CA GLU A 465 -42.56 -125.91 39.83
C GLU A 465 -41.83 -127.23 39.58
N MET A 466 -40.51 -127.19 39.39
CA MET A 466 -39.69 -128.39 39.19
C MET A 466 -39.66 -129.30 40.43
N LEU A 467 -39.66 -128.70 41.63
CA LEU A 467 -39.73 -129.44 42.90
C LEU A 467 -41.10 -130.09 43.13
N LYS A 468 -42.20 -129.44 42.71
CA LYS A 468 -43.56 -130.02 42.78
C LYS A 468 -43.81 -131.16 41.79
N LEU A 469 -43.02 -131.25 40.72
CA LEU A 469 -43.10 -132.34 39.74
C LEU A 469 -42.36 -133.60 40.24
N ALA A 470 -41.25 -133.42 40.95
CA ALA A 470 -40.50 -134.51 41.56
C ALA A 470 -41.30 -135.26 42.64
N ASP A 471 -42.01 -134.52 43.49
CA ASP A 471 -42.82 -135.06 44.59
C ASP A 471 -44.02 -135.91 44.11
N ARG A 472 -44.56 -135.56 42.93
CA ARG A 472 -45.70 -136.25 42.33
C ARG A 472 -45.33 -137.57 41.64
N PHE A 473 -44.05 -137.79 41.33
CA PHE A 473 -43.56 -139.04 40.72
C PHE A 473 -43.26 -140.10 41.79
N GLU A 474 -42.75 -139.68 42.95
CA GLU A 474 -42.40 -140.57 44.05
C GLU A 474 -43.64 -141.20 44.73
N SER A 475 -44.74 -140.44 44.83
CA SER A 475 -46.00 -140.91 45.41
C SER A 475 -46.75 -141.95 44.55
N SER A 476 -46.57 -141.99 43.23
CA SER A 476 -47.29 -142.93 42.37
C SER A 476 -46.60 -144.29 42.21
N VAL A 477 -45.29 -144.38 42.48
CA VAL A 477 -44.52 -145.65 42.38
C VAL A 477 -44.64 -146.48 43.67
N MET A 478 -44.74 -145.83 44.84
CA MET A 478 -44.91 -146.52 46.13
C MET A 478 -46.27 -147.23 46.29
N GLN A 479 -47.33 -146.73 45.64
CA GLN A 479 -48.69 -147.27 45.85
C GLN A 479 -48.97 -148.58 45.09
N VAL A 480 -48.10 -148.99 44.16
CA VAL A 480 -48.27 -150.25 43.39
C VAL A 480 -47.52 -151.43 44.01
N VAL A 481 -46.59 -151.20 44.95
CA VAL A 481 -45.65 -152.24 45.40
C VAL A 481 -45.99 -152.85 46.78
N GLU A 482 -46.88 -152.28 47.59
CA GLU A 482 -47.17 -152.79 48.95
C GLU A 482 -48.51 -153.55 49.14
N GLY A 483 -49.28 -153.84 48.07
CA GLY A 483 -50.63 -154.43 48.22
C GLY A 483 -50.83 -155.90 47.85
N LEU A 484 -49.82 -156.61 47.32
CA LEU A 484 -49.90 -158.01 46.88
C LEU A 484 -49.20 -159.00 47.83
N GLY A 485 -49.48 -158.90 49.14
CA GLY A 485 -48.94 -159.83 50.12
C GLY A 485 -49.78 -159.94 51.40
N GLY A 486 -50.85 -160.74 51.39
CA GLY A 486 -51.50 -161.19 52.62
C GLY A 486 -52.94 -161.65 52.45
N ALA A 487 -53.14 -162.95 52.20
CA ALA A 487 -54.40 -163.67 52.38
C ALA A 487 -54.29 -164.55 53.65
N ALA A 488 -55.20 -164.35 54.59
CA ALA A 488 -55.74 -165.34 55.54
C ALA A 488 -57.04 -164.78 56.13
#